data_AF-A0AB37SMM8-F1
#
_entry.id   AF-A0AB37SMM8-F1
#
_cell.length_a   1.000
_cell.length_b   1.000
_cell.length_c   1.000
_cell.angle_alpha   90.00
_cell.angle_beta   90.00
_cell.angle_gamma   90.00
#
_symmetry.space_group_name_H-M   'P 1'
#
loop_
_entity.id
_entity.type
_entity.pdbx_description
1 polymer ?
#
loop_
_entity_poly.entity_id
_entity_poly.type
_entity_poly.pdbx_seq_one_letter_code
_entity_poly.pdbx_strand_id
1 'polypeptide(L)'
;MSRSSRNHGARPGYALHDAIDLAGWGDRSIWGWDDGIGSFYAQLWRNGSSSDAPDIWLSGASKPYPWPGCVALDIVQHTGAAPLSVVQALGIADPVPRLRDTTEITQQIDELKPLDDTDGYIGGQLYALAWTQGIETLSPSTRGQDDHSRPAPDRVDAEHHLITGRVYLGGDAERTQAFYSGADEALWWALGR
;
A
#
# COMPACT_ATOMS: atom_id res chain seq x y z
N MET A 1 -10.14 14.99 15.22
CA MET A 1 -11.11 13.88 15.05
C MET A 1 -10.30 12.63 14.78
N SER A 2 -10.40 11.61 15.62
CA SER A 2 -9.79 10.30 15.35
C SER A 2 -10.42 9.74 14.08
N ARG A 3 -9.65 9.59 13.00
CA ARG A 3 -10.12 8.89 11.80
C ARG A 3 -10.24 7.43 12.23
N SER A 4 -11.47 6.97 12.48
CA SER A 4 -11.77 5.58 12.79
C SER A 4 -11.28 4.69 11.65
N SER A 5 -10.13 4.03 11.82
CA SER A 5 -9.62 3.06 10.86
C SER A 5 -10.12 1.67 11.25
N ARG A 6 -11.25 1.28 10.64
CA ARG A 6 -12.08 0.13 11.06
C ARG A 6 -11.32 -1.19 11.05
N ASN A 7 -10.36 -1.31 10.14
CA ASN A 7 -9.65 -2.53 9.77
C ASN A 7 -8.12 -2.36 9.88
N HIS A 8 -7.63 -1.38 10.64
CA HIS A 8 -6.19 -1.13 10.79
C HIS A 8 -5.41 -2.37 11.25
N GLY A 9 -6.03 -3.21 12.10
CA GLY A 9 -5.43 -4.46 12.58
C GLY A 9 -5.64 -5.68 11.68
N ALA A 10 -6.20 -5.50 10.47
CA ALA A 10 -6.48 -6.59 9.55
C ALA A 10 -5.19 -7.31 9.13
N ARG A 11 -5.23 -8.64 9.21
CA ARG A 11 -4.09 -9.52 8.97
C ARG A 11 -4.60 -10.89 8.50
N PRO A 12 -3.78 -11.74 7.88
CA PRO A 12 -4.22 -13.05 7.42
C PRO A 12 -4.93 -13.83 8.53
N GLY A 13 -6.05 -14.50 8.19
CA GLY A 13 -6.83 -15.29 9.14
C GLY A 13 -7.77 -14.50 10.05
N TYR A 14 -7.90 -13.17 9.87
CA TYR A 14 -8.93 -12.40 10.57
C TYR A 14 -10.25 -12.45 9.80
N ALA A 15 -11.32 -12.88 10.47
CA ALA A 15 -12.67 -12.78 9.93
C ALA A 15 -12.97 -11.31 9.60
N LEU A 16 -13.07 -11.02 8.30
CA LEU A 16 -13.24 -9.68 7.77
C LEU A 16 -14.23 -9.72 6.61
N HIS A 17 -15.24 -8.88 6.71
CA HIS A 17 -16.17 -8.57 5.63
C HIS A 17 -16.68 -7.16 5.90
N ASP A 18 -16.25 -6.20 5.08
CA ASP A 18 -16.56 -4.78 5.28
C ASP A 18 -16.80 -4.07 3.95
N ALA A 19 -17.48 -2.93 4.02
CA ALA A 19 -17.69 -2.05 2.89
C ALA A 19 -16.39 -1.35 2.48
N ILE A 20 -16.28 -1.02 1.19
CA ILE A 20 -15.21 -0.18 0.64
C ILE A 20 -15.76 1.23 0.42
N ASP A 21 -15.35 2.19 1.23
CA ASP A 21 -15.84 3.58 1.14
C ASP A 21 -15.05 4.42 0.12
N LEU A 22 -14.96 3.94 -1.13
CA LEU A 22 -14.20 4.58 -2.21
C LEU A 22 -15.10 5.42 -3.11
N ALA A 23 -14.72 6.67 -3.38
CA ALA A 23 -15.49 7.58 -4.23
C ALA A 23 -15.73 6.98 -5.63
N GLY A 24 -17.01 6.91 -6.05
CA GLY A 24 -17.42 6.30 -7.32
C GLY A 24 -17.56 4.78 -7.30
N TRP A 25 -17.25 4.13 -6.17
CA TRP A 25 -17.35 2.68 -5.98
C TRP A 25 -18.07 2.25 -4.69
N GLY A 26 -18.34 3.15 -3.75
CA GLY A 26 -18.75 2.78 -2.39
C GLY A 26 -20.18 2.30 -2.17
N ASP A 27 -21.07 2.31 -3.17
CA ASP A 27 -22.49 2.00 -2.93
C ASP A 27 -22.75 0.54 -2.53
N ARG A 28 -21.97 -0.40 -3.10
CA ARG A 28 -22.13 -1.85 -2.92
C ARG A 28 -20.80 -2.61 -2.76
N SER A 29 -19.68 -1.92 -2.92
CA SER A 29 -18.38 -2.59 -2.93
C SER A 29 -18.00 -3.12 -1.55
N ILE A 30 -17.44 -4.32 -1.54
CA ILE A 30 -17.08 -5.05 -0.33
C ILE A 30 -15.68 -5.65 -0.47
N TRP A 31 -15.04 -5.86 0.66
CA TRP A 31 -13.77 -6.59 0.74
C TRP A 31 -13.73 -7.41 2.02
N GLY A 32 -12.80 -8.36 2.07
CA GLY A 32 -12.71 -9.22 3.23
C GLY A 32 -11.63 -10.27 3.12
N TRP A 33 -11.70 -11.20 4.07
CA TRP A 33 -10.89 -12.40 4.12
C TRP A 33 -11.77 -13.62 3.86
N ASP A 34 -11.34 -14.49 2.95
CA ASP A 34 -11.96 -15.78 2.68
C ASP A 34 -11.13 -16.87 3.36
N ASP A 35 -11.66 -17.46 4.44
CA ASP A 35 -11.01 -18.53 5.19
C ASP A 35 -10.86 -19.83 4.38
N GLY A 36 -11.78 -20.11 3.46
CA GLY A 36 -11.75 -21.32 2.65
C GLY A 36 -10.62 -21.29 1.63
N ILE A 37 -10.30 -20.11 1.10
CA ILE A 37 -9.20 -19.89 0.15
C ILE A 37 -7.91 -19.47 0.85
N GLY A 38 -8.00 -18.90 2.06
CA GLY A 38 -6.86 -18.34 2.77
C GLY A 38 -6.32 -17.07 2.11
N SER A 39 -7.22 -16.18 1.65
CA SER A 39 -6.86 -14.98 0.88
C SER A 39 -7.81 -13.84 1.17
N PHE A 40 -7.30 -12.61 1.09
CA PHE A 40 -8.14 -11.44 0.95
C PHE A 40 -8.86 -11.44 -0.42
N TYR A 41 -9.99 -10.73 -0.48
CA TYR A 41 -10.76 -10.51 -1.71
C TYR A 41 -11.33 -9.08 -1.73
N ALA A 42 -11.71 -8.62 -2.91
CA ALA A 42 -12.55 -7.44 -3.08
C ALA A 42 -13.49 -7.61 -4.28
N GLN A 43 -14.70 -7.08 -4.15
CA GLN A 43 -15.67 -6.97 -5.23
C GLN A 43 -16.10 -5.52 -5.32
N LEU A 44 -15.87 -4.91 -6.48
CA LEU A 44 -16.15 -3.51 -6.70
C LEU A 44 -17.18 -3.33 -7.81
N TRP A 45 -18.18 -2.50 -7.53
CA TRP A 45 -19.16 -2.04 -8.50
C TRP A 45 -19.04 -0.53 -8.65
N ARG A 46 -19.07 -0.03 -9.89
CA ARG A 46 -19.21 1.41 -10.08
C ARG A 46 -20.55 1.88 -9.51
N ASN A 47 -20.53 3.03 -8.86
CA ASN A 47 -21.75 3.65 -8.34
C ASN A 47 -22.78 3.84 -9.47
N GLY A 48 -24.03 3.46 -9.17
CA GLY A 48 -25.11 3.45 -10.15
C GLY A 48 -25.11 2.27 -11.15
N SER A 49 -24.14 1.35 -11.10
CA SER A 49 -24.16 0.13 -11.90
C SER A 49 -25.34 -0.77 -11.48
N SER A 50 -26.17 -1.16 -12.45
CA SER A 50 -27.26 -2.12 -12.26
C SER A 50 -26.85 -3.57 -12.51
N SER A 51 -25.57 -3.81 -12.80
CA SER A 51 -25.05 -5.17 -13.01
C SER A 51 -25.10 -5.99 -11.73
N ASP A 52 -25.46 -7.26 -11.83
CA ASP A 52 -25.34 -8.20 -10.71
C ASP A 52 -23.87 -8.59 -10.46
N ALA A 53 -23.08 -8.73 -11.53
CA ALA A 53 -21.66 -9.02 -11.44
C ALA A 53 -20.84 -7.76 -11.10
N PRO A 54 -19.78 -7.88 -10.27
CA PRO A 54 -18.86 -6.78 -10.01
C PRO A 54 -18.09 -6.38 -11.27
N ASP A 55 -17.83 -5.08 -11.40
CA ASP A 55 -16.97 -4.53 -12.44
C ASP A 55 -15.50 -4.96 -12.22
N ILE A 56 -15.09 -5.10 -10.96
CA ILE A 56 -13.78 -5.63 -10.57
C ILE A 56 -13.98 -6.71 -9.51
N TRP A 57 -13.48 -7.92 -9.78
CA TRP A 57 -13.44 -9.01 -8.80
C TRP A 57 -12.00 -9.46 -8.54
N LEU A 58 -11.48 -9.11 -7.37
CA LEU A 58 -10.21 -9.60 -6.87
C LEU A 58 -10.47 -10.82 -5.98
N SER A 59 -10.10 -12.01 -6.47
CA SER A 59 -10.35 -13.28 -5.78
C SER A 59 -9.07 -14.10 -5.63
N GLY A 60 -8.90 -14.68 -4.44
CA GLY A 60 -7.85 -15.65 -4.14
C GLY A 60 -7.86 -16.87 -5.07
N ALA A 61 -9.00 -17.19 -5.70
CA ALA A 61 -9.13 -18.29 -6.65
C ALA A 61 -8.35 -18.04 -7.96
N SER A 62 -8.19 -16.77 -8.37
CA SER A 62 -7.45 -16.39 -9.58
C SER A 62 -5.98 -16.09 -9.28
N LYS A 63 -5.73 -15.41 -8.15
CA LYS A 63 -4.41 -14.99 -7.70
C LYS A 63 -4.47 -14.81 -6.18
N PRO A 64 -3.50 -15.31 -5.40
CA PRO A 64 -3.53 -15.16 -3.95
C PRO A 64 -3.29 -13.70 -3.52
N TYR A 65 -4.07 -13.24 -2.55
CA TYR A 65 -3.90 -11.95 -1.86
C TYR A 65 -3.64 -12.24 -0.38
N PRO A 66 -2.41 -12.59 0.01
CA PRO A 66 -2.12 -12.99 1.38
C PRO A 66 -2.22 -11.81 2.37
N TRP A 67 -2.06 -10.57 1.92
CA TRP A 67 -2.12 -9.37 2.77
C TRP A 67 -3.09 -8.31 2.25
N PRO A 68 -3.67 -7.45 3.13
CA PRO A 68 -4.57 -6.37 2.71
C PRO A 68 -3.93 -5.44 1.68
N GLY A 69 -2.61 -5.20 1.81
CA GLY A 69 -1.83 -4.40 0.89
C GLY A 69 -1.88 -4.89 -0.57
N CYS A 70 -2.01 -6.21 -0.78
CA CYS A 70 -2.16 -6.77 -2.13
C CYS A 70 -3.50 -6.34 -2.77
N VAL A 71 -4.59 -6.33 -2.00
CA VAL A 71 -5.90 -5.88 -2.47
C VAL A 71 -5.89 -4.37 -2.71
N ALA A 72 -5.30 -3.59 -1.79
CA ALA A 72 -5.17 -2.15 -1.96
C ALA A 72 -4.41 -1.78 -3.24
N LEU A 73 -3.28 -2.46 -3.50
CA LEU A 73 -2.47 -2.24 -4.70
C LEU A 73 -3.25 -2.53 -5.99
N ASP A 74 -3.92 -3.68 -6.08
CA ASP A 74 -4.66 -4.05 -7.30
C ASP A 74 -5.89 -3.13 -7.50
N ILE A 75 -6.56 -2.67 -6.43
CA ILE A 75 -7.62 -1.65 -6.54
C ILE A 75 -7.06 -0.35 -7.13
N VAL A 76 -5.90 0.12 -6.66
CA VAL A 76 -5.26 1.33 -7.23
C VAL A 76 -4.97 1.14 -8.71
N GLN A 77 -4.42 -0.02 -9.11
CA GLN A 77 -4.09 -0.31 -10.51
C GLN A 77 -5.33 -0.39 -11.41
N HIS A 78 -6.43 -0.96 -10.93
CA HIS A 78 -7.66 -1.09 -11.71
C HIS A 78 -8.50 0.20 -11.78
N THR A 79 -8.47 1.02 -10.73
CA THR A 79 -9.34 2.20 -10.63
C THR A 79 -8.64 3.50 -10.97
N GLY A 80 -7.31 3.55 -10.88
CA GLY A 80 -6.53 4.79 -10.94
C GLY A 80 -6.75 5.73 -9.75
N ALA A 81 -7.42 5.26 -8.68
CA ALA A 81 -7.63 6.06 -7.48
C ALA A 81 -6.31 6.30 -6.73
N ALA A 82 -6.23 7.41 -6.00
CA ALA A 82 -5.05 7.73 -5.21
C ALA A 82 -4.81 6.66 -4.11
N PRO A 83 -3.56 6.23 -3.87
CA PRO A 83 -3.23 5.23 -2.86
C PRO A 83 -3.84 5.51 -1.48
N LEU A 84 -3.69 6.75 -0.99
CA LEU A 84 -4.25 7.17 0.29
C LEU A 84 -5.77 6.99 0.36
N SER A 85 -6.49 7.32 -0.71
CA SER A 85 -7.94 7.16 -0.77
C SER A 85 -8.35 5.69 -0.71
N VAL A 86 -7.62 4.78 -1.35
CA VAL A 86 -7.91 3.34 -1.32
C VAL A 86 -7.62 2.76 0.07
N VAL A 87 -6.47 3.08 0.66
CA VAL A 87 -6.09 2.61 2.01
C VAL A 87 -7.08 3.11 3.07
N GLN A 88 -7.57 4.35 2.94
CA GLN A 88 -8.63 4.89 3.80
C GLN A 88 -9.99 4.24 3.55
N ALA A 89 -10.36 3.98 2.29
CA ALA A 89 -11.63 3.35 1.92
C ALA A 89 -11.74 1.91 2.42
N LEU A 90 -10.62 1.16 2.44
CA LEU A 90 -10.53 -0.15 3.08
C LEU A 90 -10.51 -0.04 4.61
N GLY A 91 -10.22 1.14 5.15
CA GLY A 91 -10.10 1.36 6.59
C GLY A 91 -8.88 0.66 7.19
N ILE A 92 -7.78 0.52 6.44
CA ILE A 92 -6.54 -0.12 6.92
C ILE A 92 -5.47 0.90 7.33
N ALA A 93 -5.63 2.18 6.97
CA ALA A 93 -4.71 3.26 7.30
C ALA A 93 -4.39 3.33 8.80
N ASP A 94 -3.18 3.72 9.18
CA ASP A 94 -2.91 4.13 10.57
C ASP A 94 -3.79 5.35 10.93
N PRO A 95 -4.53 5.32 12.05
CA PRO A 95 -5.31 6.48 12.50
C PRO A 95 -4.43 7.67 12.93
N VAL A 96 -3.16 7.45 13.27
CA VAL A 96 -2.20 8.45 13.78
C VAL A 96 -0.79 8.23 13.21
N PRO A 97 -0.61 8.23 11.88
CA PRO A 97 0.69 7.96 11.26
C PRO A 97 1.69 9.04 11.66
N ARG A 98 2.92 8.62 11.97
CA ARG A 98 4.03 9.51 12.32
C ARG A 98 5.22 9.16 11.47
N LEU A 99 6.05 10.16 11.16
CA LEU A 99 7.34 9.95 10.54
C LEU A 99 8.44 10.28 11.54
N ARG A 100 9.53 9.52 11.48
CA ARG A 100 10.81 9.86 12.12
C ARG A 100 11.31 11.21 11.60
N ASP A 101 12.17 11.86 12.38
CA ASP A 101 12.65 13.19 12.06
C ASP A 101 13.48 13.20 10.77
N THR A 102 13.44 14.32 10.05
CA THR A 102 14.18 14.53 8.78
C THR A 102 15.66 14.19 8.93
N THR A 103 16.26 14.59 10.05
CA THR A 103 17.69 14.36 10.32
C THR A 103 17.99 12.88 10.53
N GLU A 104 17.11 12.14 11.22
CA GLU A 104 17.26 10.69 11.40
C GLU A 104 17.18 9.96 10.06
N ILE A 105 16.20 10.30 9.23
CA ILE A 105 16.03 9.68 7.91
C ILE A 105 17.24 10.01 7.01
N THR A 106 17.73 11.25 7.05
CA THR A 106 18.91 11.66 6.27
C THR A 106 20.16 10.89 6.71
N GLN A 107 20.35 10.72 8.02
CA GLN A 107 21.46 9.93 8.56
C GLN A 107 21.37 8.47 8.10
N GLN A 108 20.18 7.87 8.15
CA GLN A 108 19.99 6.49 7.67
C GLN A 108 20.33 6.35 6.18
N ILE A 109 19.95 7.32 5.35
CA ILE A 109 20.34 7.35 3.93
C ILE A 109 21.86 7.40 3.79
N ASP A 110 22.55 8.25 4.56
CA ASP A 110 24.00 8.40 4.49
C ASP A 110 24.75 7.14 4.94
N GLU A 111 24.20 6.38 5.90
CA GLU A 111 24.74 5.10 6.36
C GLU A 111 24.56 3.98 5.33
N LEU A 112 23.47 4.01 4.54
CA LEU A 112 23.16 2.99 3.54
C LEU A 112 23.88 3.19 2.20
N LYS A 113 24.15 4.45 1.81
CA LYS A 113 24.79 4.81 0.53
C LYS A 113 26.06 4.00 0.19
N PRO A 114 26.98 3.69 1.12
CA PRO A 114 28.21 2.97 0.80
C PRO A 114 28.06 1.48 0.51
N LEU A 115 26.89 0.88 0.76
CA LEU A 115 26.70 -0.58 0.72
C LEU A 115 26.51 -1.18 -0.70
N ASP A 116 26.48 -0.33 -1.73
CA ASP A 116 26.48 -0.67 -3.17
C ASP A 116 25.58 -1.85 -3.59
N ASP A 117 24.27 -1.64 -3.47
CA ASP A 117 23.23 -2.53 -4.01
C ASP A 117 22.06 -1.68 -4.51
N THR A 118 22.20 -1.08 -5.70
CA THR A 118 21.27 -0.05 -6.20
C THR A 118 19.92 -0.59 -6.68
N ASP A 119 19.85 -1.85 -7.07
CA ASP A 119 18.65 -2.48 -7.65
C ASP A 119 18.06 -3.60 -6.79
N GLY A 120 18.78 -4.05 -5.76
CA GLY A 120 18.32 -5.01 -4.78
C GLY A 120 17.75 -4.33 -3.53
N TYR A 121 18.00 -4.95 -2.39
CA TYR A 121 17.37 -4.62 -1.13
C TYR A 121 17.81 -3.25 -0.60
N ILE A 122 19.10 -2.92 -0.64
CA ILE A 122 19.57 -1.59 -0.19
C ILE A 122 19.03 -0.49 -1.10
N GLY A 123 18.92 -0.76 -2.39
CA GLY A 123 18.36 0.15 -3.39
C GLY A 123 16.92 0.49 -3.09
N GLY A 124 16.13 -0.51 -2.68
CA GLY A 124 14.77 -0.33 -2.18
C GLY A 124 14.71 0.57 -0.95
N GLN A 125 15.60 0.35 0.02
CA GLN A 125 15.68 1.18 1.22
C GLN A 125 16.01 2.63 0.87
N LEU A 126 17.07 2.86 0.09
CA LEU A 126 17.50 4.18 -0.32
C LEU A 126 16.42 4.92 -1.10
N TYR A 127 15.75 4.24 -2.03
CA TYR A 127 14.68 4.82 -2.84
C TYR A 127 13.50 5.26 -1.99
N ALA A 128 13.02 4.37 -1.11
CA ALA A 128 11.89 4.66 -0.22
C ALA A 128 12.20 5.82 0.72
N LEU A 129 13.36 5.82 1.39
CA LEU A 129 13.75 6.90 2.29
C LEU A 129 13.93 8.23 1.54
N ALA A 130 14.55 8.22 0.37
CA ALA A 130 14.69 9.41 -0.47
C ALA A 130 13.33 9.97 -0.91
N TRP A 131 12.36 9.12 -1.23
CA TRP A 131 10.98 9.53 -1.51
C TRP A 131 10.32 10.17 -0.28
N THR A 132 10.51 9.63 0.93
CA THR A 132 9.99 10.27 2.16
C THR A 132 10.60 11.65 2.46
N GLN A 133 11.67 12.03 1.77
CA GLN A 133 12.33 13.34 1.85
C GLN A 133 11.96 14.27 0.66
N GLY A 134 11.15 13.80 -0.29
CA GLY A 134 10.84 14.53 -1.52
C GLY A 134 12.00 14.62 -2.51
N ILE A 135 13.02 13.76 -2.36
CA ILE A 135 14.16 13.68 -3.29
C ILE A 135 13.75 12.84 -4.51
N GLU A 136 13.16 11.67 -4.27
CA GLU A 136 12.52 10.87 -5.31
C GLU A 136 11.09 11.37 -5.53
N THR A 137 10.71 11.51 -6.80
CA THR A 137 9.44 12.14 -7.21
C THR A 137 8.36 11.14 -7.62
N LEU A 138 8.74 9.87 -7.78
CA LEU A 138 7.81 8.80 -8.11
C LEU A 138 7.57 7.97 -6.86
N SER A 139 6.30 7.66 -6.58
CA SER A 139 5.97 6.74 -5.48
C SER A 139 6.66 5.37 -5.70
N PRO A 140 7.26 4.76 -4.66
CA PRO A 140 7.95 3.46 -4.78
C PRO A 140 7.12 2.32 -5.40
N SER A 141 5.81 2.27 -5.15
CA SER A 141 4.92 1.14 -5.47
C SER A 141 4.20 1.28 -6.81
N THR A 142 3.72 2.49 -7.13
CA THR A 142 2.91 2.77 -8.33
C THR A 142 3.62 3.65 -9.35
N ARG A 143 4.69 4.32 -8.94
CA ARG A 143 5.44 5.31 -9.75
C ARG A 143 4.58 6.45 -10.27
N GLY A 144 3.46 6.73 -9.59
CA GLY A 144 2.73 7.97 -9.78
C GLY A 144 3.65 9.13 -9.48
N GLN A 145 3.59 10.16 -10.33
CA GLN A 145 4.35 11.39 -10.13
C GLN A 145 3.67 12.21 -9.02
N ASP A 146 4.41 12.47 -7.96
CA ASP A 146 3.98 13.37 -6.91
C ASP A 146 4.36 14.81 -7.26
N ASP A 147 3.64 15.79 -6.69
CA ASP A 147 4.18 17.14 -6.63
C ASP A 147 5.51 17.07 -5.86
N HIS A 148 6.51 17.88 -6.23
CA HIS A 148 7.88 17.83 -5.68
C HIS A 148 7.99 18.13 -4.16
N SER A 149 6.91 17.97 -3.39
CA SER A 149 6.90 18.07 -1.95
C SER A 149 7.17 16.74 -1.26
N ARG A 150 7.66 16.86 -0.03
CA ARG A 150 7.79 15.74 0.89
C ARG A 150 6.41 15.13 1.19
N PRO A 151 6.22 13.81 1.05
CA PRO A 151 4.93 13.18 1.35
C PRO A 151 4.60 13.32 2.84
N ALA A 152 3.32 13.60 3.13
CA ALA A 152 2.81 13.61 4.49
C ALA A 152 2.79 12.19 5.10
N PRO A 153 2.80 12.04 6.45
CA PRO A 153 2.85 10.74 7.10
C PRO A 153 1.75 9.75 6.67
N ASP A 154 0.54 10.23 6.40
CA ASP A 154 -0.56 9.40 5.95
C ASP A 154 -0.35 8.84 4.54
N ARG A 155 0.28 9.61 3.65
CA ARG A 155 0.70 9.11 2.34
C ARG A 155 1.81 8.07 2.45
N VAL A 156 2.78 8.27 3.35
CA VAL A 156 3.85 7.29 3.57
C VAL A 156 3.29 5.98 4.13
N ASP A 157 2.33 6.03 5.05
CA ASP A 157 1.64 4.85 5.57
C ASP A 157 0.84 4.12 4.48
N ALA A 158 0.12 4.87 3.64
CA ALA A 158 -0.58 4.28 2.50
C ALA A 158 0.39 3.61 1.52
N GLU A 159 1.51 4.26 1.23
CA GLU A 159 2.56 3.71 0.37
C GLU A 159 3.17 2.44 0.93
N HIS A 160 3.42 2.39 2.25
CA HIS A 160 3.90 1.19 2.93
C HIS A 160 2.95 0.01 2.72
N HIS A 161 1.63 0.19 2.84
CA HIS A 161 0.67 -0.89 2.55
C HIS A 161 0.78 -1.42 1.10
N LEU A 162 0.96 -0.53 0.12
CA LEU A 162 1.10 -0.93 -1.28
C LEU A 162 2.44 -1.62 -1.54
N ILE A 163 3.51 -1.17 -0.88
CA ILE A 163 4.83 -1.82 -0.94
C ILE A 163 4.79 -3.22 -0.33
N THR A 164 4.14 -3.40 0.83
CA THR A 164 3.86 -4.74 1.37
C THR A 164 3.10 -5.57 0.33
N GLY A 165 2.13 -4.99 -0.36
CA GLY A 165 1.46 -5.61 -1.50
C GLY A 165 2.42 -6.10 -2.58
N ARG A 166 3.37 -5.26 -3.01
CA ARG A 166 4.42 -5.62 -3.99
C ARG A 166 5.30 -6.76 -3.49
N VAL A 167 5.71 -6.76 -2.22
CA VAL A 167 6.52 -7.83 -1.63
C VAL A 167 5.82 -9.19 -1.76
N TYR A 168 4.56 -9.25 -1.36
CA TYR A 168 3.80 -10.50 -1.35
C TYR A 168 3.32 -10.95 -2.72
N LEU A 169 3.26 -10.05 -3.69
CA LEU A 169 2.98 -10.38 -5.08
C LEU A 169 4.24 -10.68 -5.91
N GLY A 170 5.43 -10.65 -5.29
CA GLY A 170 6.69 -11.04 -5.93
C GLY A 170 7.39 -9.93 -6.72
N GLY A 171 6.99 -8.67 -6.55
CA GLY A 171 7.55 -7.50 -7.21
C GLY A 171 6.77 -7.06 -8.45
N ASP A 172 7.46 -6.50 -9.44
CA ASP A 172 6.90 -6.09 -10.72
C ASP A 172 7.87 -6.35 -11.89
N ALA A 173 7.51 -5.90 -13.10
CA ALA A 173 8.31 -6.14 -14.29
C ALA A 173 9.69 -5.44 -14.30
N GLU A 174 9.89 -4.47 -13.41
CA GLU A 174 11.03 -3.56 -13.41
C GLU A 174 11.83 -3.62 -12.09
N ARG A 175 11.20 -4.00 -10.98
CA ARG A 175 11.81 -4.12 -9.65
C ARG A 175 11.52 -5.49 -9.04
N THR A 176 12.57 -6.09 -8.49
CA THR A 176 12.50 -7.42 -7.87
C THR A 176 11.80 -7.38 -6.52
N GLN A 177 11.41 -8.56 -6.02
CA GLN A 177 10.93 -8.70 -4.65
C GLN A 177 11.94 -8.19 -3.62
N ALA A 178 13.26 -8.37 -3.85
CA ALA A 178 14.30 -7.89 -2.92
C ALA A 178 14.27 -6.37 -2.74
N PHE A 179 14.12 -5.62 -3.84
CA PHE A 179 13.92 -4.18 -3.81
C PHE A 179 12.72 -3.79 -2.96
N TYR A 180 11.57 -4.42 -3.20
CA TYR A 180 10.37 -4.11 -2.44
C TYR A 180 10.47 -4.49 -0.97
N SER A 181 11.17 -5.57 -0.62
CA SER A 181 11.42 -5.93 0.77
C SER A 181 12.26 -4.87 1.50
N GLY A 182 13.26 -4.30 0.80
CA GLY A 182 14.03 -3.18 1.34
C GLY A 182 13.19 -1.91 1.51
N ALA A 183 12.37 -1.58 0.51
CA ALA A 183 11.45 -0.45 0.59
C ALA A 183 10.43 -0.62 1.73
N ASP A 184 9.89 -1.84 1.92
CA ASP A 184 8.93 -2.17 2.99
C ASP A 184 9.54 -1.89 4.36
N GLU A 185 10.73 -2.44 4.61
CA GLU A 185 11.45 -2.25 5.88
C GLU A 185 11.80 -0.77 6.11
N ALA A 186 12.27 -0.08 5.07
CA ALA A 186 12.61 1.33 5.17
C ALA A 186 11.39 2.21 5.48
N LEU A 187 10.22 1.96 4.87
CA LEU A 187 9.01 2.70 5.18
C LEU A 187 8.46 2.35 6.56
N TRP A 188 8.48 1.08 6.94
CA TRP A 188 8.12 0.63 8.29
C TRP A 188 8.96 1.35 9.35
N TRP A 189 10.28 1.41 9.12
CA TRP A 189 11.19 2.17 9.95
C TRP A 189 10.89 3.68 9.86
N ALA A 190 10.72 4.28 8.68
CA ALA A 190 10.43 5.72 8.59
C ALA A 190 9.15 6.11 9.36
N LEU A 191 8.17 5.19 9.45
CA LEU A 191 6.92 5.34 10.20
C LEU A 191 7.05 5.18 11.73
N GLY A 192 8.27 4.99 12.24
CA GLY A 192 8.53 4.90 13.67
C GLY A 192 8.14 3.55 14.30
N ARG A 193 7.91 2.52 13.49
CA ARG A 193 7.58 1.18 13.94
C ARG A 193 8.86 0.40 14.25
#